data_AF-A0A2B2CFL0-F1
#
_entry.id   AF-A0A2B2CFL0-F1
#
_cell.length_a   1.000
_cell.length_b   1.000
_cell.length_c   1.000
_cell.angle_alpha   90.00
_cell.angle_beta   90.00
_cell.angle_gamma   90.00
#
_symmetry.space_group_name_H-M   'P 1'
#
loop_
_entity.id
_entity.type
_entity.pdbx_description
1 polymer ?
#
loop_
_entity_poly.entity_id
_entity_poly.type
_entity_poly.pdbx_seq_one_letter_code
_entity_poly.pdbx_strand_id
1 'polypeptide(L)'
;MANRSSEVDAGILYKDIISFYYPGTALVTYYQSVPEPAIVNEVTDKDTSVTGEAEPGSTVEVKVSRVTIGSATPGTDGKFTVVIPVQVAGTELAITATDKVGN
;
A
#
# COMPACT_ATOMS: atom_id res chain seq x y z
N MET A 1 -55.93 -1.56 16.00
CA MET A 1 -54.52 -1.61 16.48
C MET A 1 -54.11 -3.09 16.44
N ALA A 2 -53.03 -3.57 15.85
CA ALA A 2 -51.75 -2.96 15.51
C ALA A 2 -51.21 -3.42 14.14
N ASN A 3 -50.34 -2.56 13.62
CA ASN A 3 -49.62 -2.60 12.36
C ASN A 3 -48.71 -3.83 12.26
N ARG A 4 -48.96 -4.75 11.31
CA ARG A 4 -47.97 -5.78 10.94
C ARG A 4 -47.01 -5.13 9.96
N SER A 5 -46.05 -4.40 10.53
CA SER A 5 -44.92 -3.80 9.82
C SER A 5 -44.21 -4.84 8.97
N SER A 6 -43.94 -4.43 7.73
CA SER A 6 -43.03 -5.05 6.78
C SER A 6 -41.68 -5.39 7.40
N GLU A 7 -41.36 -6.68 7.53
CA GLU A 7 -39.97 -7.13 7.55
C GLU A 7 -39.63 -7.61 6.15
N VAL A 8 -39.04 -6.68 5.41
CA VAL A 8 -38.36 -6.91 4.16
C VAL A 8 -37.26 -7.95 4.34
N ASP A 9 -37.14 -8.82 3.35
CA ASP A 9 -36.09 -9.81 3.09
C ASP A 9 -34.68 -9.29 3.45
N ALA A 10 -34.28 -9.48 4.71
CA ALA A 10 -32.89 -9.30 5.12
C ALA A 10 -32.15 -10.56 4.70
N GLY A 11 -31.58 -10.54 3.50
CA GLY A 11 -30.75 -11.64 3.00
C GLY A 11 -29.76 -12.12 4.06
N ILE A 12 -29.63 -13.43 4.22
CA ILE A 12 -28.78 -14.05 5.25
C ILE A 12 -27.36 -13.51 5.09
N LEU A 13 -26.79 -12.97 6.16
CA LEU A 13 -25.43 -12.45 6.13
C LEU A 13 -24.44 -13.62 5.98
N TYR A 14 -23.40 -13.46 5.15
CA TYR A 14 -22.39 -14.52 4.90
C TYR A 14 -21.79 -15.12 6.19
N LYS A 15 -21.68 -14.32 7.26
CA LYS A 15 -21.24 -14.79 8.59
C LYS A 15 -22.16 -15.82 9.23
N ASP A 16 -23.47 -15.75 8.98
CA ASP A 16 -24.47 -16.65 9.57
C ASP A 16 -24.43 -18.01 8.86
N ILE A 17 -24.23 -18.02 7.54
CA ILE A 17 -24.04 -19.24 6.74
C ILE A 17 -22.76 -19.98 7.19
N ILE A 18 -21.67 -19.25 7.37
CA ILE A 18 -20.37 -19.83 7.73
C ILE A 18 -20.38 -20.36 9.17
N SER A 19 -20.98 -19.61 10.12
CA SER A 19 -21.11 -20.06 11.51
C SER A 19 -21.96 -21.33 11.65
N PHE A 20 -22.96 -21.50 10.77
CA PHE A 20 -23.81 -22.69 10.74
C PHE A 20 -23.06 -23.93 10.22
N TYR A 21 -22.29 -23.79 9.13
CA TYR A 21 -21.63 -24.94 8.50
C TYR A 21 -20.27 -25.29 9.13
N TYR A 22 -19.60 -24.30 9.73
CA TYR A 22 -18.27 -24.42 10.32
C TYR A 22 -18.24 -23.79 11.73
N PRO A 23 -18.90 -24.43 12.71
CA PRO A 23 -18.96 -23.91 14.08
C PRO A 23 -17.56 -23.80 14.68
N GLY A 24 -17.25 -22.64 15.27
CA GLY A 24 -15.93 -22.32 15.83
C GLY A 24 -14.97 -21.63 14.86
N THR A 25 -15.37 -21.36 13.61
CA THR A 25 -14.61 -20.51 12.69
C THR A 25 -15.04 -19.06 12.81
N ALA A 26 -14.07 -18.16 12.99
CA ALA A 26 -14.29 -16.72 12.93
C ALA A 26 -13.91 -16.23 11.53
N LEU A 27 -14.82 -15.51 10.87
CA LEU A 27 -14.46 -14.71 9.71
C LEU A 27 -13.60 -13.53 10.18
N VAL A 28 -12.30 -13.63 9.96
CA VAL A 28 -11.39 -12.50 10.13
C VAL A 28 -11.39 -11.72 8.82
N THR A 29 -12.12 -10.61 8.78
CA THR A 29 -11.98 -9.65 7.69
C THR A 29 -10.64 -8.95 7.86
N TYR A 30 -9.65 -9.34 7.04
CA TYR A 30 -8.36 -8.67 7.03
C TYR A 30 -8.46 -7.43 6.14
N TYR A 31 -8.57 -6.26 6.76
CA TYR A 31 -8.42 -4.99 6.04
C TYR A 31 -6.92 -4.75 5.83
N GLN A 32 -6.43 -4.99 4.61
CA GLN A 32 -5.12 -4.50 4.21
C GLN A 32 -5.24 -3.02 3.86
N SER A 33 -4.50 -2.19 4.59
CA SER A 33 -4.28 -0.80 4.22
C SER A 33 -3.40 -0.78 2.97
N VAL A 34 -3.89 -0.18 1.88
CA VAL A 34 -3.01 0.14 0.74
C VAL A 34 -2.09 1.28 1.18
N PRO A 35 -0.76 1.17 1.02
CA PRO A 35 0.15 2.25 1.39
C PRO A 35 -0.17 3.50 0.58
N GLU A 36 -0.03 4.66 1.21
CA GLU A 36 -0.10 5.93 0.48
C GLU A 36 1.02 5.98 -0.57
N PRO A 37 0.73 6.49 -1.79
CA PRO A 37 1.75 6.61 -2.81
C PRO A 37 2.86 7.55 -2.34
N ALA A 38 4.11 7.16 -2.61
CA ALA A 38 5.26 8.00 -2.27
C ALA A 38 5.20 9.34 -3.02
N ILE A 39 5.53 10.42 -2.31
CA ILE A 39 5.74 11.74 -2.89
C ILE A 39 7.24 11.84 -3.20
N VAL A 40 7.58 12.19 -4.43
CA VAL A 40 8.97 12.23 -4.91
C VAL A 40 9.30 13.65 -5.33
N ASN A 41 10.43 14.16 -4.85
CA ASN A 41 10.98 15.44 -5.29
C ASN A 41 11.51 15.34 -6.73
N GLU A 42 11.64 16.46 -7.43
CA GLU A 42 12.22 16.48 -8.78
C GLU A 42 13.62 15.84 -8.80
N VAL A 43 13.88 15.06 -9.84
CA VAL A 43 15.17 14.40 -10.09
C VAL A 43 15.66 14.81 -11.48
N THR A 44 16.92 15.21 -11.55
CA THR A 44 17.61 15.65 -12.76
C THR A 44 18.73 14.68 -13.13
N ASP A 45 19.32 14.88 -14.31
CA ASP A 45 20.47 14.13 -14.82
C ASP A 45 21.80 14.45 -14.11
N LYS A 46 21.76 15.23 -13.02
CA LYS A 46 22.90 15.54 -12.15
C LYS A 46 22.76 14.95 -10.76
N ASP A 47 21.58 14.43 -10.42
CA ASP A 47 21.31 13.93 -9.09
C ASP A 47 21.83 12.50 -8.91
N THR A 48 22.32 12.24 -7.70
CA THR A 48 22.78 10.92 -7.26
C THR A 48 21.85 10.31 -6.21
N SER A 49 20.66 10.88 -6.06
CA SER A 49 19.68 10.44 -5.08
C SER A 49 18.26 10.83 -5.47
N VAL A 50 17.32 9.99 -5.09
CA VAL A 50 15.89 10.31 -5.07
C VAL A 50 15.49 10.60 -3.62
N THR A 51 14.81 11.72 -3.40
CA THR A 51 14.31 12.10 -2.08
C THR A 51 12.81 12.27 -2.12
N GLY A 52 12.17 12.11 -0.97
CA GLY A 52 10.72 12.19 -0.89
C GLY A 52 10.16 11.78 0.45
N GLU A 53 8.86 11.55 0.44
CA GLU A 53 8.08 11.10 1.60
C GLU A 53 7.29 9.84 1.25
N ALA A 54 7.23 8.90 2.19
CA ALA A 54 6.44 7.68 2.10
C ALA A 54 6.10 7.19 3.51
N GLU A 55 5.24 6.17 3.61
CA GLU A 55 4.81 5.64 4.90
C GLU A 55 6.03 5.20 5.75
N PRO A 56 6.15 5.66 7.02
CA PRO A 56 7.23 5.27 7.91
C PRO A 56 7.40 3.76 8.04
N GLY A 57 8.63 3.28 7.83
CA GLY A 57 8.94 1.85 7.92
C GLY A 57 8.45 1.00 6.75
N SER A 58 7.94 1.60 5.67
CA SER A 58 7.79 0.96 4.37
C SER A 58 9.15 0.73 3.69
N THR A 59 9.16 0.04 2.56
CA THR A 59 10.33 -0.09 1.67
C THR A 59 10.07 0.68 0.39
N VAL A 60 10.89 1.69 0.12
CA VAL A 60 10.89 2.42 -1.15
C VAL A 60 11.94 1.81 -2.07
N GLU A 61 11.55 1.47 -3.30
CA GLU A 61 12.45 1.03 -4.37
C GLU A 61 12.41 2.00 -5.54
N VAL A 62 13.57 2.32 -6.10
CA VAL A 62 13.71 3.09 -7.35
C VAL A 62 14.17 2.13 -8.44
N LYS A 63 13.45 2.12 -9.57
CA LYS A 63 13.66 1.17 -10.68
C LYS A 63 13.84 1.88 -12.00
N VAL A 64 14.69 1.29 -12.85
CA VAL A 64 14.81 1.61 -14.28
C VAL A 64 14.52 0.34 -15.06
N SER A 65 13.57 0.38 -15.99
CA SER A 65 13.20 -0.79 -16.79
C SER A 65 12.95 -2.06 -15.97
N ARG A 66 12.29 -1.92 -14.80
CA ARG A 66 12.00 -2.96 -13.80
C ARG A 66 13.19 -3.46 -12.96
N VAL A 67 14.40 -2.96 -13.19
CA VAL A 67 15.58 -3.28 -12.37
C VAL A 67 15.69 -2.27 -11.22
N THR A 68 15.73 -2.74 -9.98
CA THR A 68 15.97 -1.90 -8.81
C THR A 68 17.41 -1.38 -8.85
N ILE A 69 17.55 -0.05 -8.81
CA ILE A 69 18.83 0.67 -8.80
C ILE A 69 19.13 1.32 -7.44
N GLY A 70 18.17 1.31 -6.53
CA GLY A 70 18.33 1.75 -5.16
C GLY A 70 17.09 1.45 -4.31
N SER A 71 17.27 1.39 -2.99
CA SER A 71 16.18 1.27 -2.03
C SER A 71 16.51 2.00 -0.72
N ALA A 72 15.47 2.44 -0.01
CA ALA A 72 15.57 2.97 1.35
C ALA A 72 14.29 2.68 2.13
N THR A 73 14.39 2.75 3.45
CA THR A 73 13.25 2.73 4.36
C THR A 73 13.00 4.15 4.85
N PRO A 74 11.81 4.73 4.65
CA PRO A 74 11.47 6.03 5.21
C PRO A 74 11.58 6.03 6.73
N GLY A 75 12.11 7.11 7.28
CA GLY A 75 12.23 7.33 8.72
C GLY A 75 10.89 7.49 9.43
N THR A 76 10.92 7.67 10.74
CA THR A 76 9.70 7.92 11.54
C THR A 76 9.00 9.22 11.16
N ASP A 77 9.72 10.15 10.52
CA ASP A 77 9.21 11.40 9.95
C ASP A 77 8.67 11.23 8.52
N GLY A 78 8.67 10.00 7.98
CA GLY A 78 8.21 9.67 6.64
C GLY A 78 9.20 10.02 5.53
N LYS A 79 10.36 10.60 5.84
CA LYS A 79 11.32 11.04 4.82
C LYS A 79 12.24 9.91 4.40
N PHE A 80 12.59 9.89 3.11
CA PHE A 80 13.58 8.96 2.58
C PHE A 80 14.59 9.65 1.66
N THR A 81 15.77 9.02 1.56
CA THR A 81 16.79 9.31 0.56
C THR A 81 17.29 7.98 0.00
N VAL A 82 17.02 7.72 -1.28
CA VAL A 82 17.55 6.57 -2.01
C VAL A 82 18.75 7.01 -2.83
N VAL A 83 19.94 6.48 -2.54
CA VAL A 83 21.13 6.72 -3.36
C VAL A 83 21.00 5.92 -4.67
N ILE A 84 21.23 6.58 -5.80
CA ILE A 84 21.16 5.99 -7.14
C ILE A 84 22.35 6.46 -8.00
N PRO A 85 22.76 5.69 -9.02
CA PRO A 85 23.67 6.20 -10.04
C PRO A 85 23.01 7.36 -10.82
N VAL A 86 23.82 8.28 -11.35
CA VAL A 86 23.34 9.34 -12.26
C VAL A 86 22.64 8.72 -13.46
N GLN A 87 21.49 9.27 -13.83
CA GLN A 87 20.69 8.82 -14.97
C GLN A 87 20.87 9.73 -16.18
N VAL A 88 20.71 9.15 -17.38
CA VAL A 88 20.66 9.95 -18.61
C VAL A 88 19.35 10.74 -18.62
N ALA A 89 19.40 12.00 -19.06
CA ALA A 89 18.20 12.84 -19.21
C ALA A 89 17.10 12.13 -20.03
N GLY A 90 15.86 12.18 -19.53
CA GLY A 90 14.72 11.49 -20.12
C GLY A 90 14.57 10.02 -19.70
N THR A 91 15.43 9.49 -18.83
CA THR A 91 15.22 8.17 -18.22
C THR A 91 14.00 8.20 -17.29
N GLU A 92 13.05 7.29 -17.51
CA GLU A 92 11.90 7.12 -16.63
C GLU A 92 12.29 6.30 -15.39
N LEU A 93 12.05 6.88 -14.22
CA LEU A 93 12.18 6.21 -12.93
C LEU A 93 10.81 5.73 -12.47
N ALA A 94 10.72 4.46 -12.07
CA ALA A 94 9.56 3.93 -11.37
C ALA A 94 9.87 3.84 -9.87
N ILE A 95 9.00 4.42 -9.04
CA ILE A 95 9.13 4.43 -7.59
C ILE A 95 7.98 3.62 -7.02
N THR A 96 8.30 2.64 -6.17
CA THR A 96 7.31 1.82 -5.46
C THR A 96 7.57 1.89 -3.97
N ALA A 97 6.53 2.09 -3.18
CA ALA A 97 6.57 1.99 -1.73
C ALA A 97 5.74 0.76 -1.30
N THR A 98 6.35 -0.13 -0.53
CA THR A 98 5.72 -1.36 -0.05
C THR A 98 5.69 -1.36 1.47
N ASP A 99 4.49 -1.53 2.03
CA ASP A 99 4.32 -1.57 3.49
C ASP A 99 4.91 -2.86 4.11
N LYS A 100 4.80 -2.99 5.44
CA LYS A 100 5.33 -4.15 6.17
C LYS A 100 4.60 -5.47 5.84
N VAL A 101 3.41 -5.40 5.25
CA VAL A 101 2.57 -6.56 4.93
C VAL A 101 2.59 -6.90 3.43
N GLY A 102 3.36 -6.16 2.63
CA GLY A 102 3.75 -6.51 1.26
C GLY A 102 2.83 -5.94 0.19
N ASN A 103 2.08 -4.88 0.49
CA ASN A 103 1.19 -4.21 -0.47
C ASN A 103 1.93 -3.30 -1.46
#